data_AF-A0A645IZ67-F1
#
_entry.id   AF-A0A645IZ67-F1
#
_cell.length_a   1.000
_cell.length_b   1.000
_cell.length_c   1.000
_cell.angle_alpha   90.00
_cell.angle_beta   90.00
_cell.angle_gamma   90.00
#
_symmetry.space_group_name_H-M   'P 1'
#
loop_
_entity.id
_entity.type
_entity.pdbx_description
1 polymer ?
#
loop_
_entity_poly.entity_id
_entity_poly.type
_entity_poly.pdbx_seq_one_letter_code
_entity_poly.pdbx_strand_id
1 'polypeptide(L)'
;MGYIRATSEKATGQYEAAIRSGALHNPELGSIPVSGRLSLLHVDANHRYDHVRRDVELWSPYLAEGGWLLLDDYVWAFGDGPRRVGDELLGSPFYDSAFVSGDTLFLRRTGVR
;
A
#
# COMPACT_ATOMS: atom_id res chain seq x y z
N MET A 1 0.30 15.48 9.02
CA MET A 1 -0.42 14.19 8.96
C MET A 1 -1.80 14.46 8.36
N GLY A 2 -2.32 13.55 7.54
CA GLY A 2 -3.65 13.63 6.89
C GLY A 2 -4.28 12.25 6.82
N TYR A 3 -5.58 12.17 6.56
CA TYR A 3 -6.27 10.87 6.53
C TYR A 3 -7.44 10.85 5.55
N ILE A 4 -7.79 9.65 5.09
CA ILE A 4 -9.06 9.40 4.40
C ILE A 4 -9.84 8.41 5.26
N ARG A 5 -10.99 8.82 5.80
CA ARG A 5 -11.84 7.93 6.61
C ARG A 5 -12.84 7.21 5.72
N ALA A 6 -12.38 6.16 5.05
CA ALA A 6 -13.21 5.31 4.20
C ALA A 6 -12.63 3.89 4.13
N THR A 7 -13.38 2.95 3.58
CA THR A 7 -12.80 1.67 3.14
C THR A 7 -11.75 1.92 2.06
N SER A 8 -10.74 1.06 1.97
CA SER A 8 -9.66 1.16 0.98
C SER A 8 -10.19 1.42 -0.45
N GLU A 9 -11.21 0.69 -0.88
CA GLU A 9 -11.82 0.86 -2.22
C GLU A 9 -12.49 2.23 -2.45
N LYS A 10 -13.07 2.83 -1.42
CA LYS A 10 -13.65 4.18 -1.52
C LYS A 10 -12.57 5.25 -1.38
N ALA A 11 -11.55 4.97 -0.59
CA ALA A 11 -10.45 5.87 -0.30
C ALA A 11 -9.59 6.13 -1.55
N THR A 12 -9.39 5.15 -2.44
CA THR A 12 -8.65 5.37 -3.69
C THR A 12 -9.30 6.46 -4.55
N GLY A 13 -10.61 6.45 -4.74
CA GLY A 13 -11.30 7.51 -5.49
C GLY A 13 -11.17 8.90 -4.85
N GLN A 14 -11.15 8.97 -3.52
CA GLN A 14 -10.90 10.22 -2.79
C GLN A 14 -9.44 10.68 -2.92
N TYR A 15 -8.49 9.74 -2.88
CA TYR A 15 -7.07 10.03 -3.08
C TYR A 15 -6.82 10.52 -4.52
N GLU A 16 -7.41 9.90 -5.53
CA GLU A 16 -7.34 10.38 -6.92
C GLU A 16 -7.91 11.79 -7.08
N ALA A 17 -9.03 12.09 -6.40
CA ALA A 17 -9.58 13.44 -6.38
C ALA A 17 -8.61 14.44 -5.74
N ALA A 18 -7.95 14.04 -4.65
CA ALA A 18 -6.93 14.85 -3.98
C ALA A 18 -5.69 15.08 -4.86
N ILE A 19 -5.27 14.07 -5.65
CA ILE A 19 -4.19 14.22 -6.64
C ILE A 19 -4.58 15.28 -7.69
N ARG A 20 -5.82 15.22 -8.20
CA ARG A 20 -6.31 16.18 -9.21
C ARG A 20 -6.42 17.60 -8.67
N SER A 21 -6.81 17.78 -7.40
CA SER A 21 -6.88 19.09 -6.75
C SER A 21 -5.54 19.58 -6.19
N GLY A 22 -4.54 18.71 -6.09
CA GLY A 22 -3.22 18.98 -5.51
C GLY A 22 -3.16 18.92 -3.97
N ALA A 23 -4.28 18.66 -3.30
CA ALA A 23 -4.33 18.56 -1.84
C ALA A 23 -5.48 17.68 -1.34
N LEU A 24 -5.21 16.94 -0.27
CA LEU A 24 -6.21 16.27 0.56
C LEU A 24 -6.78 17.26 1.57
N HIS A 25 -8.10 17.40 1.62
CA HIS A 25 -8.76 18.26 2.58
C HIS A 25 -9.27 17.47 3.78
N ASN A 26 -8.80 17.82 4.97
CA ASN A 26 -9.21 17.24 6.24
C ASN A 26 -9.83 18.32 7.14
N PRO A 27 -11.07 18.12 7.66
CA PRO A 27 -11.73 19.14 8.48
C PRO A 27 -10.91 19.62 9.68
N GLU A 28 -10.16 18.71 10.32
CA GLU A 28 -9.38 19.00 11.52
C GLU A 28 -7.94 19.43 11.23
N LEU A 29 -7.43 19.15 10.02
CA LEU A 29 -6.00 19.30 9.67
C LEU A 29 -5.77 20.27 8.51
N GLY A 30 -6.83 20.82 7.93
CA GLY A 30 -6.79 21.71 6.78
C GLY A 30 -6.45 20.98 5.47
N SER A 31 -5.85 21.71 4.54
CA SER A 31 -5.44 21.16 3.24
C SER A 31 -3.99 20.70 3.28
N ILE A 32 -3.77 19.45 2.90
CA ILE A 32 -2.48 18.78 2.95
C ILE A 32 -2.05 18.50 1.51
N PRO A 33 -0.93 19.06 1.03
CA PRO A 33 -0.46 18.80 -0.32
C PRO A 33 -0.21 17.30 -0.55
N VAL A 34 -0.61 16.81 -1.73
CA VAL A 34 -0.35 15.42 -2.14
C VAL A 34 0.31 15.40 -3.51
N SER A 35 1.36 14.57 -3.66
CA SER A 35 2.10 14.43 -4.91
C SER A 35 1.52 13.35 -5.84
N GLY A 36 0.63 12.50 -5.32
CA GLY A 36 0.16 11.30 -5.99
C GLY A 36 1.19 10.17 -6.09
N ARG A 37 2.36 10.33 -5.46
CA ARG A 37 3.43 9.33 -5.40
C ARG A 37 3.75 8.99 -3.96
N LEU A 38 3.55 7.74 -3.60
CA LEU A 38 3.83 7.20 -2.27
C LEU A 38 5.29 6.72 -2.23
N SER A 39 6.06 7.15 -1.23
CA SER A 39 7.38 6.57 -0.95
C SER A 39 7.29 5.32 -0.08
N LEU A 40 6.17 5.17 0.65
CA LEU A 40 5.87 4.05 1.53
C LEU A 40 4.37 3.73 1.38
N LEU A 41 4.05 2.45 1.20
CA LEU A 41 2.70 1.91 1.22
C LEU A 41 2.67 0.79 2.25
N HIS A 42 1.94 0.97 3.34
CA HIS A 42 1.73 -0.06 4.36
C HIS A 42 0.32 -0.62 4.24
N VAL A 43 0.19 -1.94 4.06
CA VAL A 43 -1.08 -2.64 3.93
C VAL A 43 -1.28 -3.57 5.13
N ASP A 44 -2.22 -3.18 5.99
CA ASP A 44 -2.75 -3.94 7.13
C ASP A 44 -4.25 -4.15 6.90
N ALA A 45 -4.57 -5.13 6.05
CA ALA A 45 -5.93 -5.35 5.52
C ALA A 45 -6.75 -6.31 6.40
N ASN A 46 -7.82 -6.91 5.86
CA ASN A 46 -8.67 -7.88 6.58
C ASN A 46 -8.03 -9.29 6.74
N HIS A 47 -6.73 -9.45 6.52
CA HIS A 47 -5.97 -10.72 6.62
C HIS A 47 -6.44 -11.91 5.76
N ARG A 48 -7.55 -11.80 5.02
CA ARG A 48 -7.93 -12.74 3.97
C ARG A 48 -7.23 -12.38 2.67
N TYR A 49 -6.82 -13.41 1.93
CA TYR A 49 -6.11 -13.28 0.67
C TYR A 49 -6.76 -12.28 -0.31
N ASP A 50 -8.07 -12.39 -0.52
CA ASP A 50 -8.82 -11.56 -1.47
C ASP A 50 -8.82 -10.08 -1.08
N HIS A 51 -8.95 -9.78 0.21
CA HIS A 51 -8.88 -8.41 0.72
C HIS A 51 -7.48 -7.82 0.66
N VAL A 52 -6.44 -8.57 1.07
CA VAL A 52 -5.05 -8.10 1.01
C VAL A 52 -4.64 -7.86 -0.45
N ARG A 53 -4.96 -8.80 -1.34
CA ARG A 53 -4.66 -8.69 -2.77
C ARG A 53 -5.32 -7.45 -3.36
N ARG A 54 -6.60 -7.23 -3.02
CA ARG A 54 -7.35 -6.07 -3.50
C ARG A 54 -6.72 -4.75 -3.07
N ASP A 55 -6.31 -4.63 -1.82
CA ASP A 55 -5.68 -3.41 -1.31
C ASP A 55 -4.31 -3.17 -1.96
N VAL A 56 -3.50 -4.22 -2.12
CA VAL A 56 -2.24 -4.13 -2.86
C VAL A 56 -2.49 -3.63 -4.29
N GLU A 57 -3.43 -4.21 -5.02
CA GLU A 57 -3.72 -3.83 -6.42
C GLU A 57 -4.25 -2.39 -6.54
N LEU A 58 -5.07 -1.96 -5.58
CA LEU A 58 -5.63 -0.62 -5.53
C LEU A 58 -4.56 0.46 -5.31
N TRP A 59 -3.60 0.20 -4.43
CA TRP A 59 -2.66 1.21 -3.98
C TRP A 59 -1.27 1.14 -4.62
N SER A 60 -0.84 -0.04 -5.09
CA SER A 60 0.46 -0.22 -5.75
C SER A 60 0.72 0.69 -6.96
N PRO A 61 -0.28 1.11 -7.77
CA PRO A 61 -0.06 2.07 -8.85
C PRO A 61 0.48 3.44 -8.40
N TYR A 62 0.24 3.82 -7.13
CA TYR A 62 0.74 5.07 -6.56
C TYR A 62 2.13 4.93 -5.93
N LEU A 63 2.63 3.70 -5.72
CA LEU A 63 3.95 3.48 -5.14
C LEU A 63 5.04 3.91 -6.12
N ALA A 64 5.85 4.87 -5.70
CA ALA A 64 6.95 5.38 -6.48
C ALA A 64 8.05 4.32 -6.65
N GLU A 65 8.81 4.44 -7.75
CA GLU A 65 10.08 3.74 -7.89
C GLU A 65 11.00 4.03 -6.69
N GLY A 66 11.67 2.99 -6.18
CA GLY A 66 12.47 3.04 -4.95
C GLY A 66 11.64 3.11 -3.65
N GLY A 67 10.32 3.26 -3.75
CA GLY A 67 9.40 3.21 -2.61
C GLY A 67 9.20 1.80 -2.09
N TRP A 68 8.68 1.68 -0.87
CA TRP A 68 8.50 0.40 -0.18
C TRP A 68 7.03 0.05 0.01
N LEU A 69 6.67 -1.17 -0.41
CA LEU A 69 5.44 -1.84 0.01
C LEU A 69 5.75 -2.66 1.27
N LEU A 70 4.94 -2.47 2.31
CA LEU A 70 4.94 -3.24 3.54
C LEU A 70 3.63 -4.03 3.59
N LEU A 71 3.72 -5.35 3.72
CA LEU A 71 2.58 -6.23 3.99
C LEU A 71 2.65 -6.68 5.44
N ASP A 72 1.72 -6.20 6.24
CA ASP A 72 1.64 -6.57 7.65
C ASP A 72 1.18 -8.02 7.81
N ASP A 73 1.53 -8.64 8.94
CA ASP A 73 1.14 -10.02 9.25
C ASP A 73 1.58 -11.06 8.18
N TYR A 74 2.69 -10.81 7.49
CA TYR A 74 3.30 -11.79 6.56
C TYR A 74 3.74 -13.07 7.29
N VAL A 75 4.26 -12.94 8.51
CA VAL A 75 4.58 -14.08 9.42
C VAL A 75 3.54 -14.17 10.53
N TRP A 76 2.31 -14.52 10.18
CA TRP A 76 1.19 -14.62 11.12
C TRP A 76 0.70 -16.06 11.31
N ALA A 77 0.36 -16.43 12.56
CA ALA A 77 -0.04 -17.80 12.89
C ALA A 77 -1.54 -18.08 12.67
N PHE A 78 -2.37 -17.05 12.58
CA PHE A 78 -3.84 -17.19 12.60
C PHE A 78 -4.49 -17.08 11.21
N GLY A 79 -3.68 -16.94 10.17
CA GLY A 79 -4.11 -16.84 8.78
C GLY A 79 -2.91 -16.71 7.86
N ASP A 80 -3.14 -16.82 6.55
CA ASP A 80 -2.06 -16.80 5.57
C ASP A 80 -2.33 -15.90 4.36
N GLY A 81 -3.37 -15.04 4.44
CA GLY A 81 -3.70 -14.11 3.36
C GLY A 81 -2.53 -13.19 2.98
N PRO A 82 -1.93 -12.45 3.93
CA PRO A 82 -0.78 -11.61 3.66
C PRO A 82 0.43 -12.40 3.16
N ARG A 83 0.70 -13.58 3.75
CA ARG A 83 1.77 -14.48 3.31
C ARG A 83 1.63 -14.87 1.85
N ARG A 84 0.46 -15.36 1.46
CA ARG A 84 0.17 -15.80 0.09
C ARG A 84 0.33 -14.67 -0.93
N VAL A 85 -0.17 -13.47 -0.61
CA VAL A 85 0.02 -12.30 -1.48
C VAL A 85 1.50 -11.90 -1.54
N GLY A 86 2.19 -11.89 -0.40
CA GLY A 86 3.62 -11.59 -0.33
C GLY A 86 4.49 -12.56 -1.14
N ASP A 87 4.19 -13.86 -1.08
CA ASP A 87 4.90 -14.91 -1.84
C ASP A 87 4.76 -14.71 -3.35
N GLU A 88 3.57 -14.31 -3.82
CA GLU A 88 3.35 -13.97 -5.23
C GLU A 88 4.14 -12.72 -5.66
N LEU A 89 4.18 -11.69 -4.80
CA LEU A 89 4.90 -10.45 -5.10
C LEU A 89 6.42 -10.63 -5.08
N LEU A 90 6.95 -11.49 -4.21
CA LEU A 90 8.37 -11.87 -4.16
C LEU A 90 8.83 -12.49 -5.48
N GLY A 91 7.95 -13.23 -6.18
CA GLY A 91 8.21 -13.78 -7.50
C GLY A 91 8.00 -12.80 -8.66
N SER A 92 7.52 -11.58 -8.39
CA SER A 92 7.20 -10.61 -9.44
C SER A 92 8.41 -9.77 -9.85
N PRO A 93 8.50 -9.31 -11.11
CA PRO A 93 9.59 -8.45 -11.57
C PRO A 93 9.48 -7.00 -11.05
N PHE A 94 8.42 -6.66 -10.32
CA PHE A 94 8.15 -5.29 -9.85
C PHE A 94 8.93 -4.90 -8.59
N TYR A 95 9.62 -5.85 -7.95
CA TYR A 95 10.39 -5.60 -6.74
C TYR A 95 11.82 -6.15 -6.88
N ASP A 96 12.80 -5.37 -6.44
CA ASP A 96 14.23 -5.70 -6.59
C ASP A 96 14.96 -5.91 -5.25
N SER A 97 14.26 -5.75 -4.13
CA SER A 97 14.77 -6.00 -2.80
C SER A 97 13.64 -6.38 -1.87
N ALA A 98 13.89 -7.34 -1.00
CA ALA A 98 12.92 -7.81 -0.02
C ALA A 98 13.60 -8.20 1.28
N PHE A 99 12.91 -7.99 2.40
CA PHE A 99 13.30 -8.53 3.70
C PHE A 99 12.07 -8.62 4.61
N VAL A 100 12.18 -9.40 5.67
CA VAL A 100 11.18 -9.49 6.74
C VAL A 100 11.77 -8.90 8.00
N SER A 101 10.98 -8.09 8.72
CA SER A 101 11.35 -7.55 10.03
C SER A 101 10.13 -7.56 10.93
N GLY A 102 10.22 -8.27 12.06
CA GLY A 102 9.03 -8.63 12.83
C GLY A 102 8.21 -9.66 12.06
N ASP A 103 6.92 -9.38 11.89
CA ASP A 103 5.96 -10.13 11.08
C ASP A 103 5.68 -9.49 9.71
N THR A 104 6.14 -8.27 9.44
CA THR A 104 5.90 -7.54 8.19
C THR A 104 6.91 -7.92 7.09
N LEU A 105 6.43 -8.13 5.86
CA LEU A 105 7.26 -8.24 4.66
C LEU A 105 7.46 -6.86 4.01
N PHE A 106 8.71 -6.54 3.69
CA PHE A 106 9.12 -5.31 3.00
C PHE A 106 9.55 -5.63 1.57
N LEU A 107 9.03 -4.88 0.60
CA LEU A 107 9.33 -5.02 -0.82
C LEU A 107 9.64 -3.65 -1.45
N ARG A 108 10.82 -3.48 -2.04
CA ARG A 108 11.21 -2.23 -2.72
C ARG A 108 10.80 -2.24 -4.18
N ARG A 109 10.01 -1.26 -4.59
CA ARG A 109 9.53 -1.08 -5.97
C ARG A 109 10.71 -0.77 -6.89
N THR A 110 10.84 -1.50 -7.98
CA THR A 110 11.80 -1.19 -9.03
C THR A 110 11.14 -0.45 -10.19
N GLY A 111 11.94 0.30 -10.96
CA GLY A 111 11.52 0.99 -12.19
C GLY A 111 11.44 0.09 -13.41
N VAL A 112 11.79 -1.20 -13.28
CA VAL A 112 11.74 -2.17 -14.37
C VAL A 112 10.28 -2.38 -14.79
N ARG A 113 9.99 -1.98 -16.04
CA ARG A 113 8.73 -2.24 -16.76
C ARG A 113 8.79 -3.56 -17.48
#